data_AF-A0A7T5RLZ1-F1
#
_entry.id   AF-A0A7T5RLZ1-F1
#
_cell.length_a   1.000
_cell.length_b   1.000
_cell.length_c   1.000
_cell.angle_alpha   90.00
_cell.angle_beta   90.00
_cell.angle_gamma   90.00
#
_symmetry.space_group_name_H-M   'P 1'
#
loop_
_entity.id
_entity.type
_entity.pdbx_description
1 polymer ?
#
loop_
_entity_poly.entity_id
_entity_poly.type
_entity_poly.pdbx_seq_one_letter_code
_entity_poly.pdbx_strand_id
1 'polypeptide(L)'
;MNEFEYIKQHLLNRLEIDRGYSHGGAQRILREQLNEWEKRKNGIKDLYGLYRQFLISAQNRQGMPNIIGGEKGVDEILEKVIKTRRLDKIVENFKSPEILFEKIKKVSITKKHTLKSSKNTWIGFCKSVISSAEFLKQFKDLNDFRKFADSLYKVRGARMALPLIISAEVSGIGLALACDILKESGYPDYVKPDIWIKRFAKAFEITKSNSDYRIAEDLVAYSKSINELPYVVDKAFWLTGSGDFYLSGDKIERVKKEDIESFVEKYKKEKLTP
;
A
#
# COMPACT_ATOMS: atom_id res chain seq x y z
N MET A 1 -24.62 8.81 13.14
CA MET A 1 -23.21 8.43 12.91
C MET A 1 -23.12 7.52 11.66
N ASN A 2 -22.28 7.86 10.67
CA ASN A 2 -22.06 6.97 9.51
C ASN A 2 -21.04 5.86 9.84
N GLU A 3 -20.86 4.92 8.91
CA GLU A 3 -20.01 3.73 9.08
C GLU A 3 -18.54 4.11 9.30
N PHE A 4 -18.07 5.19 8.65
CA PHE A 4 -16.71 5.69 8.79
C PHE A 4 -16.45 6.35 10.15
N GLU A 5 -17.39 7.17 10.65
CA GLU A 5 -17.30 7.76 11.98
C GLU A 5 -17.28 6.69 13.08
N TYR A 6 -18.05 5.62 12.91
CA TYR A 6 -18.02 4.48 13.83
C TYR A 6 -16.63 3.84 13.91
N ILE A 7 -15.99 3.63 12.75
CA ILE A 7 -14.64 3.08 12.71
C ILE A 7 -13.63 4.04 13.36
N LYS A 8 -13.70 5.34 13.07
CA LYS A 8 -12.82 6.32 13.72
C LYS A 8 -12.97 6.28 15.23
N GLN A 9 -14.22 6.28 15.73
CA GLN A 9 -14.48 6.20 17.16
C GLN A 9 -13.96 4.90 17.77
N HIS A 10 -14.14 3.78 17.08
CA HIS A 10 -13.57 2.50 17.52
C HIS A 10 -12.04 2.57 17.65
N LEU A 11 -11.34 3.09 16.64
CA LEU A 11 -9.88 3.23 16.66
C LEU A 11 -9.42 4.15 17.79
N LEU A 12 -10.10 5.28 18.02
CA LEU A 12 -9.80 6.19 19.14
C LEU A 12 -9.96 5.47 20.48
N ASN A 13 -11.09 4.80 20.70
CA ASN A 13 -11.34 4.06 21.93
C ASN A 13 -10.27 2.97 22.16
N ARG A 14 -9.83 2.27 21.11
CA ARG A 14 -8.76 1.27 21.25
C ARG A 14 -7.41 1.89 21.59
N LEU A 15 -7.06 3.05 21.02
CA LEU A 15 -5.85 3.76 21.40
C LEU A 15 -5.88 4.22 22.87
N GLU A 16 -7.03 4.65 23.36
CA GLU A 16 -7.20 5.03 24.76
C GLU A 16 -7.10 3.81 25.69
N ILE A 17 -7.83 2.73 25.38
CA ILE A 17 -7.91 1.52 26.22
C ILE A 17 -6.60 0.72 26.19
N ASP A 18 -6.05 0.45 25.01
CA ASP A 18 -4.92 -0.48 24.85
C ASP A 18 -3.57 0.18 25.09
N ARG A 19 -3.49 1.49 24.88
CA ARG A 19 -2.24 2.24 24.95
C ARG A 19 -2.26 3.34 26.02
N GLY A 20 -3.39 3.58 26.67
CA GLY A 20 -3.49 4.56 27.74
C GLY A 20 -3.33 6.01 27.25
N TYR A 21 -3.51 6.25 25.95
CA TYR A 21 -3.48 7.61 25.43
C TYR A 21 -4.66 8.42 25.99
N SER A 22 -4.43 9.69 26.29
CA SER A 22 -5.54 10.64 26.45
C SER A 22 -6.30 10.78 25.13
N HIS A 23 -7.55 11.22 25.18
CA HIS A 23 -8.36 11.44 23.98
C HIS A 23 -7.64 12.30 22.93
N GLY A 24 -7.03 13.42 23.34
CA GLY A 24 -6.23 14.26 22.45
C GLY A 24 -4.98 13.57 21.89
N GLY A 25 -4.35 12.70 22.68
CA GLY A 25 -3.25 11.85 22.23
C GLY A 25 -3.67 10.84 21.17
N ALA A 26 -4.78 10.12 21.41
CA ALA A 26 -5.36 9.16 20.46
C ALA A 26 -5.75 9.83 19.14
N GLN A 27 -6.39 11.00 19.21
CA GLN A 27 -6.73 11.80 18.02
C GLN A 27 -5.49 12.18 17.20
N ARG A 28 -4.40 12.59 17.85
CA ARG A 28 -3.15 12.94 17.16
C ARG A 28 -2.56 11.73 16.44
N ILE A 29 -2.44 10.59 17.14
CA ILE A 29 -1.88 9.36 16.58
C ILE A 29 -2.71 8.88 15.38
N LEU A 30 -4.05 8.84 15.51
CA LEU A 30 -4.92 8.45 14.40
C LEU A 30 -4.78 9.42 13.22
N ARG A 31 -4.78 10.73 13.46
CA ARG A 31 -4.64 11.74 12.40
C ARG A 31 -3.33 11.61 11.63
N GLU A 32 -2.23 11.30 12.32
CA GLU A 32 -0.92 11.09 11.68
C GLU A 32 -0.96 9.92 10.69
N GLN A 33 -1.64 8.81 11.05
CA GLN A 33 -1.82 7.66 10.13
C GLN A 33 -2.68 8.04 8.92
N LEU A 34 -3.82 8.69 9.16
CA LEU A 34 -4.80 9.00 8.11
C LEU A 34 -4.29 10.04 7.10
N ASN A 35 -3.23 10.79 7.41
CA ASN A 35 -2.66 11.84 6.55
C ASN A 35 -1.21 11.55 6.11
N GLU A 36 -0.69 10.35 6.33
CA GLU A 36 0.72 10.04 6.02
C GLU A 36 1.07 10.22 4.53
N TRP A 37 0.10 9.99 3.65
CA TRP A 37 0.28 10.11 2.20
C TRP A 37 0.83 11.48 1.78
N GLU A 38 0.51 12.56 2.50
CA GLU A 38 1.03 13.90 2.21
C GLU A 38 2.55 13.95 2.42
N LYS A 39 3.02 13.39 3.54
CA LYS A 39 4.46 13.29 3.86
C LYS A 39 5.16 12.42 2.82
N ARG A 40 4.58 11.27 2.48
CA ARG A 40 5.14 10.35 1.46
C ARG A 40 5.23 11.00 0.09
N LYS A 41 4.16 11.65 -0.37
CA LYS A 41 4.12 12.42 -1.62
C LYS A 41 5.24 13.46 -1.68
N ASN A 42 5.42 14.22 -0.59
CA ASN A 42 6.45 15.25 -0.50
C ASN A 42 7.87 14.67 -0.44
N GLY A 43 8.04 13.44 0.05
CA GLY A 43 9.30 12.72 0.07
C GLY A 43 9.77 12.22 -1.30
N ILE A 44 8.87 12.04 -2.27
CA ILE A 44 9.22 11.60 -3.63
C ILE A 44 9.66 12.81 -4.46
N LYS A 45 10.98 12.97 -4.59
CA LYS A 45 11.61 14.12 -5.27
C LYS A 45 11.90 13.89 -6.76
N ASP A 46 12.15 12.64 -7.14
CA ASP A 46 12.51 12.27 -8.50
C ASP A 46 11.94 10.89 -8.87
N LEU A 47 12.16 10.50 -10.12
CA LEU A 47 11.67 9.23 -10.67
C LEU A 47 12.30 8.02 -9.98
N TYR A 48 13.53 8.16 -9.48
CA TYR A 48 14.18 7.12 -8.67
C TYR A 48 13.54 6.96 -7.29
N GLY A 49 13.07 8.05 -6.68
CA GLY A 49 12.27 8.02 -5.46
C GLY A 49 10.94 7.28 -5.66
N LEU A 50 10.28 7.46 -6.82
CA LEU A 50 9.09 6.68 -7.18
C LEU A 50 9.44 5.20 -7.42
N TYR A 51 10.55 4.93 -8.12
CA TYR A 51 11.06 3.57 -8.31
C TYR A 51 11.30 2.84 -6.97
N ARG A 52 11.86 3.52 -5.97
CA ARG A 52 11.98 2.97 -4.60
C ARG A 52 10.62 2.53 -4.04
N GLN A 53 9.56 3.30 -4.25
CA GLN A 53 8.21 2.92 -3.79
C GLN A 53 7.67 1.68 -4.48
N PHE A 54 7.95 1.50 -5.78
CA PHE A 54 7.62 0.28 -6.51
C PHE A 54 8.30 -0.95 -5.86
N LEU A 55 9.57 -0.83 -5.48
CA LEU A 55 10.31 -1.93 -4.85
C LEU A 55 9.79 -2.25 -3.43
N ILE A 56 9.45 -1.23 -2.65
CA ILE A 56 8.85 -1.41 -1.33
C ILE A 56 7.50 -2.12 -1.44
N SER A 57 6.67 -1.76 -2.42
CA SER A 57 5.41 -2.45 -2.64
C SER A 57 5.59 -3.87 -3.17
N ALA A 58 6.56 -4.11 -4.06
CA ALA A 58 6.83 -5.43 -4.62
C ALA A 58 7.18 -6.48 -3.54
N GLN A 59 7.85 -6.06 -2.46
CA GLN A 59 8.12 -6.96 -1.33
C GLN A 59 6.92 -7.22 -0.41
N ASN A 60 5.80 -6.48 -0.51
CA ASN A 60 4.64 -6.65 0.37
C ASN A 60 3.79 -7.89 0.04
N ARG A 61 4.36 -8.84 -0.69
CA ARG A 61 3.77 -10.16 -0.98
C ARG A 61 4.01 -11.10 0.19
N GLN A 62 3.07 -12.02 0.41
CA GLN A 62 3.08 -12.99 1.50
C GLN A 62 4.49 -13.49 1.89
N GLY A 63 4.94 -13.15 3.10
CA GLY A 63 6.23 -13.58 3.67
C GLY A 63 7.48 -12.92 3.08
N MET A 64 7.36 -12.18 1.98
CA MET A 64 8.48 -11.54 1.29
C MET A 64 9.12 -10.37 2.07
N PRO A 65 8.43 -9.56 2.91
CA PRO A 65 9.09 -8.53 3.70
C PRO A 65 10.13 -9.10 4.68
N ASN A 66 9.88 -10.28 5.24
CA ASN A 66 10.81 -10.98 6.13
C ASN A 66 12.01 -11.57 5.38
N ILE A 67 11.86 -11.82 4.08
CA ILE A 67 12.90 -12.36 3.21
C ILE A 67 13.78 -11.22 2.69
N ILE A 68 13.16 -10.15 2.18
CA ILE A 68 13.86 -9.00 1.59
C ILE A 68 14.42 -8.05 2.66
N GLY A 69 13.73 -7.90 3.80
CA GLY A 69 14.17 -7.07 4.92
C GLY A 69 13.46 -5.73 5.08
N GLY A 70 12.23 -5.59 4.55
CA GLY A 70 11.46 -4.35 4.63
C GLY A 70 12.13 -3.20 3.86
N GLU A 71 11.81 -1.96 4.21
CA GLU A 71 12.38 -0.78 3.54
C GLU A 71 13.91 -0.79 3.58
N LYS A 72 14.50 -1.14 4.73
CA LYS A 72 15.95 -1.24 4.91
C LYS A 72 16.57 -2.25 3.93
N GLY A 73 15.94 -3.40 3.73
CA GLY A 73 16.41 -4.40 2.78
C GLY A 73 16.41 -3.90 1.33
N VAL A 74 15.36 -3.16 0.94
CA VAL A 74 15.30 -2.50 -0.37
C VAL A 74 16.42 -1.48 -0.51
N ASP A 75 16.62 -0.63 0.50
CA ASP A 75 17.67 0.40 0.49
C ASP A 75 19.07 -0.22 0.38
N GLU A 76 19.35 -1.29 1.12
CA GLU A 76 20.63 -2.00 1.02
C GLU A 76 20.87 -2.59 -0.38
N ILE A 77 19.83 -3.11 -1.05
CA ILE A 77 19.94 -3.60 -2.43
C ILE A 77 20.24 -2.44 -3.39
N LEU A 78 19.52 -1.32 -3.24
CA LEU A 78 19.74 -0.14 -4.06
C LEU A 78 21.16 0.42 -3.90
N GLU A 79 21.63 0.53 -2.66
CA GLU A 79 22.94 1.10 -2.32
C GLU A 79 24.12 0.17 -2.63
N LYS A 80 23.97 -1.12 -2.35
CA LYS A 80 25.12 -2.06 -2.40
C LYS A 80 25.14 -2.94 -3.63
N VAL A 81 24.01 -3.13 -4.34
CA VAL A 81 23.94 -3.99 -5.54
C VAL A 81 23.66 -3.18 -6.80
N ILE A 82 22.61 -2.34 -6.78
CA ILE A 82 22.21 -1.58 -7.95
C ILE A 82 23.20 -0.45 -8.24
N LYS A 83 23.61 0.32 -7.22
CA LYS A 83 24.68 1.34 -7.28
C LYS A 83 24.49 2.39 -8.38
N THR A 84 23.26 2.62 -8.84
CA THR A 84 22.93 3.65 -9.83
C THR A 84 21.52 4.16 -9.61
N ARG A 85 21.31 5.46 -9.81
CA ARG A 85 19.99 6.09 -9.83
C ARG A 85 19.36 6.14 -11.23
N ARG A 86 20.13 5.77 -12.26
CA ARG A 86 19.71 5.79 -13.67
C ARG A 86 18.96 4.51 -14.02
N LEU A 87 17.65 4.62 -14.26
CA LEU A 87 16.77 3.48 -14.53
C LEU A 87 17.16 2.71 -15.80
N ASP A 88 17.59 3.42 -16.84
CA ASP A 88 18.13 2.84 -18.07
C ASP A 88 19.37 1.97 -17.79
N LYS A 89 20.27 2.42 -16.90
CA LYS A 89 21.44 1.66 -16.47
C LYS A 89 21.08 0.45 -15.62
N ILE A 90 20.00 0.49 -14.84
CA ILE A 90 19.50 -0.70 -14.13
C ILE A 90 19.12 -1.78 -15.15
N VAL A 91 18.33 -1.41 -16.16
CA VAL A 91 17.91 -2.32 -17.23
C VAL A 91 19.10 -2.89 -17.99
N GLU A 92 20.05 -2.04 -18.41
CA GLU A 92 21.25 -2.48 -19.15
C GLU A 92 22.11 -3.46 -18.33
N ASN A 93 22.28 -3.19 -17.04
CA ASN A 93 23.16 -3.95 -16.14
C ASN A 93 22.54 -5.28 -15.68
N PHE A 94 21.22 -5.39 -15.69
CA PHE A 94 20.46 -6.51 -15.13
C PHE A 94 19.50 -7.10 -16.17
N LYS A 95 20.08 -7.66 -17.25
CA LYS A 95 19.33 -8.26 -18.36
C LYS A 95 18.47 -9.46 -17.97
N SER A 96 18.74 -10.08 -16.82
CA SER A 96 17.91 -11.17 -16.30
C SER A 96 17.81 -11.12 -14.76
N PRO A 97 16.70 -11.61 -14.18
CA PRO A 97 16.54 -11.73 -12.72
C PRO A 97 17.63 -12.54 -12.05
N GLU A 98 18.15 -13.57 -12.73
CA GLU A 98 19.22 -14.45 -12.24
C GLU A 98 20.52 -13.68 -12.08
N ILE A 99 20.87 -12.81 -13.04
CA ILE A 99 22.07 -11.95 -12.96
C ILE A 99 22.00 -11.05 -11.73
N LEU A 100 20.85 -10.40 -11.51
CA LEU A 100 20.64 -9.56 -10.33
C LEU A 100 20.73 -10.39 -9.04
N PHE A 101 20.08 -11.56 -9.02
CA PHE A 101 20.10 -12.44 -7.85
C PHE A 101 21.51 -12.91 -7.50
N GLU A 102 22.35 -13.29 -8.47
CA GLU A 102 23.75 -13.64 -8.20
C GLU A 102 24.54 -12.47 -7.62
N LYS A 103 24.28 -11.22 -8.02
CA LYS A 103 24.91 -10.06 -7.39
C LYS A 103 24.43 -9.85 -5.96
N ILE A 104 23.13 -10.02 -5.69
CA ILE A 104 22.56 -9.91 -4.33
C ILE A 104 23.23 -10.93 -3.39
N LYS A 105 23.41 -12.18 -3.82
CA LYS A 105 24.09 -13.21 -3.02
C LYS A 105 25.51 -12.81 -2.61
N LYS A 106 26.27 -12.19 -3.52
CA LYS A 106 27.67 -11.80 -3.28
C LYS A 106 27.82 -10.69 -2.23
N VAL A 107 26.82 -9.83 -2.11
CA VAL A 107 26.84 -8.69 -1.18
C VAL A 107 26.35 -9.08 0.23
N SER A 108 25.90 -10.32 0.42
CA SER A 108 25.52 -10.89 1.72
C SER A 108 24.54 -10.03 2.52
N ILE A 109 23.59 -9.39 1.82
CA ILE A 109 22.54 -8.50 2.39
C ILE A 109 21.59 -9.27 3.32
N THR A 110 21.58 -10.61 3.24
CA THR A 110 20.62 -11.47 3.93
C THR A 110 21.33 -12.54 4.75
N LYS A 111 20.75 -12.91 5.92
CA LYS A 111 21.21 -14.07 6.71
C LYS A 111 21.25 -15.31 5.79
N LYS A 112 22.44 -15.91 5.60
CA LYS A 112 22.73 -16.98 4.61
C LYS A 112 21.69 -18.12 4.54
N HIS A 113 20.99 -18.43 5.63
CA HIS A 113 19.93 -19.45 5.68
C HIS A 113 18.66 -19.13 4.87
N THR A 114 18.38 -17.86 4.55
CA THR A 114 17.18 -17.46 3.79
C THR A 114 17.33 -17.62 2.27
N LEU A 115 18.55 -17.62 1.73
CA LEU A 115 18.76 -17.58 0.26
C LEU A 115 18.45 -18.90 -0.47
N LYS A 116 18.65 -20.05 0.17
CA LYS A 116 18.41 -21.37 -0.47
C LYS A 116 16.93 -21.77 -0.46
N SER A 117 16.22 -21.53 0.64
CA SER A 117 14.80 -21.90 0.78
C SER A 117 13.83 -20.91 0.13
N SER A 118 14.30 -19.73 -0.30
CA SER A 118 13.47 -18.68 -0.91
C SER A 118 13.94 -18.21 -2.29
N LYS A 119 14.70 -19.05 -3.01
CA LYS A 119 15.22 -18.70 -4.36
C LYS A 119 14.14 -18.15 -5.28
N ASN A 120 12.97 -18.79 -5.32
CA ASN A 120 11.86 -18.35 -6.17
C ASN A 120 11.31 -16.97 -5.75
N THR A 121 11.24 -16.70 -4.45
CA THR A 121 10.86 -15.38 -3.90
C THR A 121 11.85 -14.31 -4.33
N TRP A 122 13.15 -14.57 -4.20
CA TRP A 122 14.20 -13.65 -4.63
C TRP A 122 14.20 -13.39 -6.12
N ILE A 123 14.04 -14.43 -6.94
CA ILE A 123 13.92 -14.28 -8.40
C ILE A 123 12.67 -13.47 -8.76
N GLY A 124 11.54 -13.70 -8.07
CA GLY A 124 10.34 -12.89 -8.23
C GLY A 124 10.54 -11.42 -7.87
N PHE A 125 11.25 -11.14 -6.78
CA PHE A 125 11.62 -9.78 -6.41
C PHE A 125 12.57 -9.15 -7.46
N CYS A 126 13.57 -9.88 -7.94
CA CYS A 126 14.47 -9.42 -9.00
C CYS A 126 13.74 -9.09 -10.30
N LYS A 127 12.72 -9.90 -10.68
CA LYS A 127 11.81 -9.56 -11.80
C LYS A 127 11.09 -8.24 -11.56
N SER A 128 10.65 -8.00 -10.33
CA SER A 128 9.98 -6.75 -9.94
C SER A 128 10.92 -5.55 -10.03
N VAL A 129 12.18 -5.71 -9.59
CA VAL A 129 13.23 -4.69 -9.71
C VAL A 129 13.44 -4.28 -11.18
N ILE A 130 13.66 -5.25 -12.06
CA ILE A 130 13.95 -4.99 -13.47
C ILE A 130 12.71 -4.40 -14.18
N SER A 131 11.54 -5.01 -14.02
CA SER A 131 10.32 -4.54 -14.69
C SER A 131 9.82 -3.17 -14.18
N SER A 132 10.06 -2.84 -12.91
CA SER A 132 9.76 -1.49 -12.40
C SER A 132 10.67 -0.43 -13.05
N ALA A 133 11.94 -0.76 -13.29
CA ALA A 133 12.85 0.13 -14.00
C ALA A 133 12.49 0.26 -15.49
N GLU A 134 12.08 -0.85 -16.13
CA GLU A 134 11.56 -0.87 -17.51
C GLU A 134 10.30 0.00 -17.68
N PHE A 135 9.36 -0.10 -16.74
CA PHE A 135 8.15 0.72 -16.75
C PHE A 135 8.50 2.21 -16.59
N LEU A 136 9.27 2.55 -15.56
CA LEU A 136 9.51 3.94 -15.21
C LEU A 136 10.49 4.65 -16.15
N LYS A 137 11.45 3.96 -16.80
CA LYS A 137 12.39 4.61 -17.74
C LYS A 137 11.70 5.21 -18.97
N GLN A 138 10.45 4.88 -19.23
CA GLN A 138 9.64 5.45 -20.32
C GLN A 138 9.35 6.94 -20.10
N PHE A 139 9.40 7.40 -18.85
CA PHE A 139 9.18 8.79 -18.47
C PHE A 139 10.50 9.55 -18.38
N LYS A 140 10.52 10.79 -18.88
CA LYS A 140 11.70 11.66 -18.82
C LYS A 140 12.11 11.98 -17.37
N ASP A 141 11.11 12.28 -16.54
CA ASP A 141 11.28 12.67 -15.15
C ASP A 141 9.98 12.40 -14.35
N LEU A 142 9.99 12.75 -13.07
CA LEU A 142 8.83 12.58 -12.19
C LEU A 142 7.62 13.43 -12.62
N ASN A 143 7.85 14.61 -13.21
CA ASN A 143 6.75 15.46 -13.66
C ASN A 143 6.09 14.88 -14.91
N ASP A 144 6.85 14.27 -15.80
CA ASP A 144 6.35 13.54 -16.96
C ASP A 144 5.45 12.37 -16.54
N PHE A 145 5.91 11.53 -15.58
CA PHE A 145 5.07 10.51 -14.97
C PHE A 145 3.79 11.09 -14.35
N ARG A 146 3.91 12.21 -13.60
CA ARG A 146 2.74 12.86 -12.97
C ARG A 146 1.73 13.38 -14.00
N LYS A 147 2.18 13.94 -15.13
CA LYS A 147 1.29 14.37 -16.21
C LYS A 147 0.54 13.19 -16.81
N PHE A 148 1.23 12.09 -17.09
CA PHE A 148 0.60 10.86 -17.56
C PHE A 148 -0.43 10.33 -16.55
N ALA A 149 -0.04 10.21 -15.29
CA ALA A 149 -0.94 9.74 -14.24
C ALA A 149 -2.16 10.65 -14.05
N ASP A 150 -1.96 11.97 -14.05
CA ASP A 150 -3.04 12.96 -13.91
C ASP A 150 -4.06 12.89 -15.06
N SER A 151 -3.60 12.56 -16.28
CA SER A 151 -4.49 12.40 -17.45
C SER A 151 -5.50 11.27 -17.27
N LEU A 152 -5.17 10.26 -16.47
CA LEU A 152 -6.05 9.12 -16.15
C LEU A 152 -6.79 9.34 -14.83
N TYR A 153 -6.08 9.85 -13.82
CA TYR A 153 -6.54 9.98 -12.44
C TYR A 153 -7.75 10.92 -12.28
N LYS A 154 -7.75 12.04 -13.02
CA LYS A 154 -8.79 13.08 -12.94
C LYS A 154 -10.06 12.71 -13.71
N VAL A 155 -10.00 11.71 -14.58
CA VAL A 155 -11.13 11.32 -15.44
C VAL A 155 -11.91 10.18 -14.79
N ARG A 156 -13.20 10.43 -14.52
CA ARG A 156 -14.12 9.41 -13.98
C ARG A 156 -14.19 8.22 -14.96
N GLY A 157 -14.01 7.01 -14.45
CA GLY A 157 -13.99 5.77 -15.25
C GLY A 157 -12.61 5.40 -15.81
N ALA A 158 -11.66 6.35 -15.93
CA ALA A 158 -10.30 6.07 -16.40
C ALA A 158 -9.27 5.93 -15.26
N ARG A 159 -9.62 6.35 -14.03
CA ARG A 159 -8.72 6.27 -12.86
C ARG A 159 -8.03 4.92 -12.71
N MET A 160 -8.79 3.83 -12.83
CA MET A 160 -8.27 2.47 -12.67
C MET A 160 -7.35 2.00 -13.82
N ALA A 161 -7.25 2.74 -14.92
CA ALA A 161 -6.37 2.38 -16.04
C ALA A 161 -4.90 2.36 -15.61
N LEU A 162 -4.42 3.33 -14.83
CA LEU A 162 -3.02 3.35 -14.40
C LEU A 162 -2.65 2.16 -13.50
N PRO A 163 -3.42 1.82 -12.44
CA PRO A 163 -3.20 0.58 -11.70
C PRO A 163 -3.19 -0.68 -12.58
N LEU A 164 -4.08 -0.75 -13.58
CA LEU A 164 -4.15 -1.88 -14.51
C LEU A 164 -2.91 -1.98 -15.40
N ILE A 165 -2.46 -0.86 -15.98
CA ILE A 165 -1.23 -0.76 -16.77
C ILE A 165 -0.02 -1.21 -15.93
N ILE A 166 0.14 -0.64 -14.74
CA ILE A 166 1.23 -1.04 -13.82
C ILE A 166 1.16 -2.53 -13.52
N SER A 167 -0.04 -3.08 -13.31
CA SER A 167 -0.19 -4.50 -12.99
C SER A 167 0.10 -5.45 -14.15
N ALA A 168 -0.04 -4.96 -15.38
CA ALA A 168 0.27 -5.71 -16.60
C ALA A 168 1.77 -5.64 -16.92
N GLU A 169 2.41 -4.49 -16.69
CA GLU A 169 3.80 -4.26 -17.09
C GLU A 169 4.82 -4.58 -16.00
N VAL A 170 4.47 -4.41 -14.73
CA VAL A 170 5.40 -4.63 -13.62
C VAL A 170 5.18 -5.99 -13.00
N SER A 171 6.13 -6.88 -13.30
CA SER A 171 6.20 -8.21 -12.69
C SER A 171 6.18 -8.06 -11.19
N GLY A 172 5.28 -8.78 -10.55
CA GLY A 172 5.26 -8.75 -9.10
C GLY A 172 4.37 -7.66 -8.50
N ILE A 173 3.60 -6.92 -9.30
CA ILE A 173 2.68 -5.90 -8.78
C ILE A 173 1.29 -6.20 -9.33
N GLY A 174 0.40 -6.75 -8.49
CA GLY A 174 -1.00 -6.94 -8.87
C GLY A 174 -1.81 -5.65 -8.68
N LEU A 175 -3.06 -5.63 -9.12
CA LEU A 175 -3.95 -4.46 -9.02
C LEU A 175 -3.94 -3.81 -7.62
N ALA A 176 -4.06 -4.60 -6.56
CA ALA A 176 -4.04 -4.08 -5.19
C ALA A 176 -2.72 -3.37 -4.85
N LEU A 177 -1.57 -3.96 -5.20
CA LEU A 177 -0.27 -3.35 -4.95
C LEU A 177 -0.04 -2.11 -5.83
N ALA A 178 -0.57 -2.10 -7.05
CA ALA A 178 -0.52 -0.93 -7.93
C ALA A 178 -1.33 0.24 -7.34
N CYS A 179 -2.54 0.00 -6.85
CA CYS A 179 -3.32 0.99 -6.12
C CYS A 179 -2.58 1.49 -4.88
N ASP A 180 -1.95 0.58 -4.13
CA ASP A 180 -1.19 0.92 -2.93
C ASP A 180 -0.02 1.85 -3.24
N ILE A 181 0.75 1.56 -4.28
CA ILE A 181 1.86 2.42 -4.73
C ILE A 181 1.33 3.83 -5.03
N LEU A 182 0.26 3.94 -5.81
CA LEU A 182 -0.25 5.24 -6.25
C LEU A 182 -0.83 6.03 -5.09
N LYS A 183 -1.65 5.42 -4.21
CA LYS A 183 -2.24 6.12 -3.07
C LYS A 183 -1.17 6.61 -2.09
N GLU A 184 -0.16 5.79 -1.80
CA GLU A 184 0.94 6.16 -0.92
C GLU A 184 1.93 7.12 -1.61
N SER A 185 1.94 7.22 -2.94
CA SER A 185 2.80 8.12 -3.72
C SER A 185 2.15 9.46 -4.10
N GLY A 186 0.97 9.76 -3.56
CA GLY A 186 0.35 11.08 -3.70
C GLY A 186 -0.91 11.17 -4.57
N TYR A 187 -1.53 10.03 -4.87
CA TYR A 187 -2.83 9.93 -5.55
C TYR A 187 -3.89 9.35 -4.60
N PRO A 188 -4.35 10.12 -3.60
CA PRO A 188 -5.13 9.60 -2.49
C PRO A 188 -6.57 9.15 -2.84
N ASP A 189 -7.03 9.35 -4.08
CA ASP A 189 -8.31 8.82 -4.55
C ASP A 189 -8.23 7.36 -5.01
N TYR A 190 -7.07 6.70 -4.92
CA TYR A 190 -6.99 5.25 -5.08
C TYR A 190 -7.27 4.52 -3.77
N VAL A 191 -7.99 3.40 -3.90
CA VAL A 191 -8.25 2.45 -2.81
C VAL A 191 -7.54 1.14 -3.14
N LYS A 192 -6.92 0.51 -2.15
CA LYS A 192 -6.29 -0.79 -2.28
C LYS A 192 -7.30 -1.89 -1.95
N PRO A 193 -7.79 -2.69 -2.91
CA PRO A 193 -8.75 -3.77 -2.62
C PRO A 193 -8.09 -4.99 -1.95
N ASP A 194 -7.49 -4.83 -0.78
CA ASP A 194 -6.90 -5.92 0.01
C ASP A 194 -7.93 -6.67 0.87
N ILE A 195 -7.45 -7.63 1.66
CA ILE A 195 -8.33 -8.49 2.44
C ILE A 195 -9.18 -7.73 3.47
N TRP A 196 -8.67 -6.67 4.09
CA TRP A 196 -9.40 -5.89 5.09
C TRP A 196 -10.41 -4.98 4.41
N ILE A 197 -9.95 -4.27 3.37
CA ILE A 197 -10.80 -3.38 2.59
C ILE A 197 -12.01 -4.13 2.02
N LYS A 198 -11.78 -5.31 1.42
CA LYS A 198 -12.86 -6.14 0.88
C LYS A 198 -13.85 -6.62 1.93
N ARG A 199 -13.37 -6.99 3.12
CA ARG A 199 -14.23 -7.52 4.19
C ARG A 199 -15.11 -6.43 4.78
N PHE A 200 -14.52 -5.28 5.15
CA PHE A 200 -15.29 -4.16 5.66
C PHE A 200 -16.27 -3.60 4.63
N ALA A 201 -15.85 -3.42 3.36
CA ALA A 201 -16.74 -2.92 2.32
C ALA A 201 -17.96 -3.82 2.11
N LYS A 202 -17.81 -5.14 2.22
CA LYS A 202 -18.94 -6.08 2.15
C LYS A 202 -19.80 -6.06 3.41
N ALA A 203 -19.18 -6.08 4.59
CA ALA A 203 -19.90 -6.13 5.85
C ALA A 203 -20.75 -4.87 6.08
N PHE A 204 -20.22 -3.70 5.71
CA PHE A 204 -20.97 -2.44 5.70
C PHE A 204 -21.89 -2.26 4.49
N GLU A 205 -22.01 -3.27 3.62
CA GLU A 205 -22.86 -3.24 2.41
C GLU A 205 -22.52 -2.11 1.42
N ILE A 206 -21.30 -1.57 1.48
CA ILE A 206 -20.77 -0.57 0.54
C ILE A 206 -20.67 -1.19 -0.86
N THR A 207 -20.35 -2.48 -0.94
CA THR A 207 -20.29 -3.22 -2.20
C THR A 207 -20.84 -4.63 -2.06
N LYS A 208 -21.46 -5.12 -3.12
CA LYS A 208 -21.86 -6.53 -3.30
C LYS A 208 -20.90 -7.29 -4.23
N SER A 209 -19.89 -6.60 -4.76
CA SER A 209 -18.99 -7.18 -5.77
C SER A 209 -17.91 -8.08 -5.14
N ASN A 210 -17.44 -9.02 -5.94
CA ASN A 210 -16.22 -9.80 -5.67
C ASN A 210 -15.02 -9.33 -6.50
N SER A 211 -15.23 -8.38 -7.42
CA SER A 211 -14.17 -7.87 -8.28
C SER A 211 -13.39 -6.77 -7.57
N ASP A 212 -12.07 -6.95 -7.45
CA ASP A 212 -11.16 -5.96 -6.86
C ASP A 212 -11.32 -4.56 -7.51
N TYR A 213 -11.52 -4.51 -8.83
CA TYR A 213 -11.81 -3.28 -9.56
C TYR A 213 -13.09 -2.59 -9.06
N ARG A 214 -14.19 -3.35 -8.98
CA ARG A 214 -15.49 -2.77 -8.62
C ARG A 214 -15.51 -2.38 -7.15
N ILE A 215 -14.88 -3.17 -6.27
CA ILE A 215 -14.76 -2.85 -4.84
C ILE A 215 -14.00 -1.53 -4.65
N ALA A 216 -12.91 -1.30 -5.39
CA ALA A 216 -12.17 -0.06 -5.30
C ALA A 216 -13.01 1.14 -5.75
N GLU A 217 -13.71 1.06 -6.89
CA GLU A 217 -14.57 2.15 -7.38
C GLU A 217 -15.78 2.41 -6.47
N ASP A 218 -16.41 1.36 -5.92
CA ASP A 218 -17.53 1.49 -4.99
C ASP A 218 -17.09 2.20 -3.70
N LEU A 219 -15.90 1.87 -3.17
CA LEU A 219 -15.35 2.58 -2.02
C LEU A 219 -15.00 4.03 -2.33
N VAL A 220 -14.45 4.33 -3.50
CA VAL A 220 -14.23 5.72 -3.93
C VAL A 220 -15.54 6.50 -3.99
N ALA A 221 -16.61 5.89 -4.51
CA ALA A 221 -17.94 6.49 -4.55
C ALA A 221 -18.50 6.72 -3.13
N TYR A 222 -18.36 5.73 -2.25
CA TYR A 222 -18.75 5.82 -0.85
C TYR A 222 -18.00 6.94 -0.11
N SER A 223 -16.67 7.00 -0.21
CA SER A 223 -15.85 8.05 0.42
C SER A 223 -16.31 9.44 -0.01
N LYS A 224 -16.59 9.64 -1.31
CA LYS A 224 -17.15 10.91 -1.81
C LYS A 224 -18.53 11.22 -1.24
N SER A 225 -19.39 10.22 -1.07
CA SER A 225 -20.73 10.42 -0.52
C SER A 225 -20.72 10.88 0.94
N ILE A 226 -19.66 10.55 1.70
CA ILE A 226 -19.46 11.00 3.08
C ILE A 226 -18.48 12.17 3.19
N ASN A 227 -18.10 12.79 2.06
CA ASN A 227 -17.14 13.90 1.98
C ASN A 227 -15.77 13.59 2.61
N GLU A 228 -15.29 12.37 2.43
CA GLU A 228 -13.98 11.90 2.90
C GLU A 228 -13.09 11.46 1.75
N LEU A 229 -11.78 11.54 1.98
CA LEU A 229 -10.79 11.11 1.01
C LEU A 229 -10.75 9.56 0.95
N PRO A 230 -10.69 8.92 -0.23
CA PRO A 230 -10.62 7.47 -0.33
C PRO A 230 -9.45 6.85 0.45
N TYR A 231 -8.28 7.51 0.44
CA TYR A 231 -7.14 7.13 1.29
C TYR A 231 -7.50 7.01 2.77
N VAL A 232 -8.25 7.98 3.30
CA VAL A 232 -8.58 8.06 4.71
C VAL A 232 -9.50 6.91 5.12
N VAL A 233 -10.51 6.60 4.29
CA VAL A 233 -11.39 5.45 4.51
C VAL A 233 -10.64 4.12 4.40
N ASP A 234 -9.81 3.96 3.37
CA ASP A 234 -8.93 2.80 3.17
C ASP A 234 -8.03 2.58 4.39
N LYS A 235 -7.32 3.63 4.82
CA LYS A 235 -6.40 3.55 5.96
C LYS A 235 -7.13 3.19 7.26
N ALA A 236 -8.30 3.75 7.51
CA ALA A 236 -9.07 3.44 8.71
C ALA A 236 -9.56 1.97 8.72
N PHE A 237 -10.05 1.46 7.59
CA PHE A 237 -10.42 0.05 7.46
C PHE A 237 -9.21 -0.85 7.69
N TRP A 238 -8.08 -0.50 7.08
CA TRP A 238 -6.83 -1.23 7.24
C TRP A 238 -6.35 -1.24 8.70
N LEU A 239 -6.32 -0.09 9.38
CA LEU A 239 -5.93 0.02 10.80
C LEU A 239 -6.83 -0.81 11.72
N THR A 240 -8.14 -0.83 11.43
CA THR A 240 -9.11 -1.59 12.22
C THR A 240 -8.87 -3.10 12.11
N GLY A 241 -8.59 -3.56 10.89
CA GLY A 241 -8.31 -4.97 10.63
C GLY A 241 -6.90 -5.41 11.00
N SER A 242 -5.89 -4.54 10.85
CA SER A 242 -4.49 -4.86 11.15
C SER A 242 -4.18 -4.69 12.64
N GLY A 243 -4.77 -3.68 13.27
CA GLY A 243 -4.40 -3.18 14.60
C GLY A 243 -3.03 -2.50 14.63
N ASP A 244 -2.40 -2.24 13.48
CA ASP A 244 -0.99 -1.86 13.39
C ASP A 244 -0.82 -0.36 13.12
N PHE A 245 -0.45 0.40 14.16
CA PHE A 245 -0.16 1.83 14.07
C PHE A 245 1.33 2.05 13.81
N TYR A 246 1.77 1.67 12.61
CA TYR A 246 3.18 1.57 12.24
C TYR A 246 3.98 2.88 12.39
N LEU A 247 3.36 4.06 12.18
CA LEU A 247 4.02 5.34 12.41
C LEU A 247 4.44 5.59 13.86
N SER A 248 3.67 5.11 14.85
CA SER A 248 3.99 5.26 16.27
C SER A 248 4.63 4.00 16.87
N GLY A 249 4.67 2.89 16.12
CA GLY A 249 5.12 1.59 16.62
C GLY A 249 4.11 0.92 17.55
N ASP A 250 2.88 1.44 17.63
CA ASP A 250 1.84 0.92 18.50
C ASP A 250 1.05 -0.22 17.85
N LYS A 251 0.46 -1.07 18.70
CA LYS A 251 -0.50 -2.09 18.27
C LYS A 251 -1.76 -2.05 19.11
N ILE A 252 -2.93 -2.03 18.50
CA ILE A 252 -4.19 -2.16 19.22
C ILE A 252 -4.79 -3.54 19.00
N GLU A 253 -5.80 -3.91 19.79
CA GLU A 253 -6.60 -5.07 19.44
C GLU A 253 -7.32 -4.80 18.11
N ARG A 254 -7.11 -5.70 17.16
CA ARG A 254 -7.73 -5.63 15.83
C ARG A 254 -9.10 -6.30 15.84
N VAL A 255 -9.98 -5.85 14.94
CA VAL A 255 -11.16 -6.65 14.58
C VAL A 255 -10.69 -7.84 13.75
N LYS A 256 -10.82 -9.04 14.31
CA LYS A 256 -10.42 -10.26 13.61
C LYS A 256 -11.33 -10.52 12.42
N LYS A 257 -10.82 -11.31 11.49
CA LYS A 257 -11.47 -11.63 10.22
C LYS A 257 -12.88 -12.22 10.42
N GLU A 258 -13.00 -13.10 11.39
CA GLU A 258 -14.18 -13.83 11.83
C GLU A 258 -15.19 -12.93 12.59
N ASP A 259 -14.75 -11.80 13.13
CA ASP A 259 -15.56 -10.93 13.99
C ASP A 259 -16.06 -9.67 13.25
N ILE A 260 -15.78 -9.52 11.96
CA ILE A 260 -16.17 -8.32 11.21
C ILE A 260 -17.69 -8.19 11.12
N GLU A 261 -18.41 -9.29 10.92
CA GLU A 261 -19.88 -9.24 10.83
C GLU A 261 -20.50 -8.81 12.16
N SER A 262 -20.07 -9.40 13.29
CA SER A 262 -20.55 -9.03 14.62
C SER A 262 -20.16 -7.59 15.00
N PHE A 263 -18.97 -7.12 14.57
CA PHE A 263 -18.56 -5.73 14.70
C PHE A 263 -19.51 -4.77 13.97
N VAL A 264 -19.90 -5.08 12.72
CA VAL A 264 -20.84 -4.25 11.97
C VAL A 264 -22.28 -4.37 12.49
N GLU A 265 -22.70 -5.52 12.98
CA GLU A 265 -24.00 -5.67 13.64
C GLU A 265 -24.13 -4.79 14.88
N LYS A 266 -23.05 -4.69 15.68
CA LYS A 266 -22.99 -3.78 16.82
C LYS A 266 -23.20 -2.33 16.37
N TYR A 267 -22.52 -1.89 15.31
CA TYR A 267 -22.77 -0.59 14.69
C TYR A 267 -24.25 -0.40 14.29
N LYS A 268 -24.84 -1.37 13.58
CA LYS A 268 -26.23 -1.29 13.12
C LYS A 268 -27.19 -1.14 14.30
N LYS A 269 -26.96 -1.85 15.42
CA LYS A 269 -27.77 -1.73 16.64
C LYS A 269 -27.62 -0.36 17.30
N GLU A 270 -26.39 0.13 17.45
CA GLU A 270 -26.12 1.45 18.02
C GLU A 270 -26.72 2.59 17.18
N LYS A 271 -26.74 2.45 15.85
CA LYS A 271 -27.38 3.42 14.93
C LYS A 271 -28.91 3.47 15.08
N LEU A 272 -29.54 2.37 15.49
CA LEU A 272 -31.00 2.24 15.64
C LEU A 272 -31.50 2.62 17.03
N THR A 273 -30.61 2.83 17.99
CA THR A 273 -30.97 3.29 19.33
C THR A 273 -30.98 4.83 19.33
N PRO A 274 -32.10 5.49 19.66
CA PRO A 274 -32.23 6.96 19.64
C PRO A 274 -31.23 7.69 20.54
#